data_AF-A0A260BFS1-F1
#
_entry.id   AF-A0A260BFS1-F1
#
_cell.length_a   1.000
_cell.length_b   1.000
_cell.length_c   1.000
_cell.angle_alpha   90.00
_cell.angle_beta   90.00
_cell.angle_gamma   90.00
#
_symmetry.space_group_name_H-M   'P 1'
#
loop_
_entity.id
_entity.type
_entity.pdbx_description
1 polymer ?
#
loop_
_entity_poly.entity_id
_entity_poly.type
_entity_poly.pdbx_seq_one_letter_code
_entity_poly.pdbx_strand_id
1 'polypeptide(L)'
;MTHWVEVLLKIVDGPQRPVMGIARAIHADIGPRDVYDGHYGIVPSYVGFGLGEVRLFRFGRQTRMESLEGKPLFIADGHKCWVFEAGHDDPIETNELNTRIPDPGRELIVSRPVEHWARPGLTRPTRPIEEVEFIGRRCWKVELQTGSKGSPMVLTIDTETGAVLKQESEEGSAEYIDCALPEEVSDSTFVWSGPARMARNVFAEDRAREVERSKNNMQWFHDNVSAQRIQAHVLVDFTPTEVRRDPEHPDSFEADIEKGAGRLWRRARSSEDWLLPINWSGRNYPTPIRAWSTKDFDWACAIDLGPGSLTDATVAQLQHALHPGQDMVGIPPLNPHLAEQYDQS
;
A
#
# COMPACT_ATOMS: atom_id res chain seq x y z
N MET A 1 -6.48 40.24 14.98
CA MET A 1 -5.72 39.31 14.12
C MET A 1 -5.58 38.03 14.92
N THR A 2 -6.15 36.93 14.43
CA THR A 2 -6.12 35.63 15.12
C THR A 2 -4.74 35.00 14.98
N HIS A 3 -4.19 34.48 16.09
CA HIS A 3 -2.91 33.78 16.07
C HIS A 3 -3.12 32.28 15.89
N TRP A 4 -2.17 31.61 15.21
CA TRP A 4 -2.24 30.16 15.00
C TRP A 4 -2.35 29.36 16.30
N VAL A 5 -1.71 29.82 17.38
CA VAL A 5 -1.82 29.18 18.70
C VAL A 5 -3.26 29.17 19.22
N GLU A 6 -4.05 30.21 18.94
CA GLU A 6 -5.46 30.28 19.34
C GLU A 6 -6.29 29.22 18.59
N VAL A 7 -5.99 29.02 17.30
CA VAL A 7 -6.64 27.98 16.49
C VAL A 7 -6.22 26.58 16.96
N LEU A 8 -4.93 26.36 17.22
CA LEU A 8 -4.42 25.08 17.73
C LEU A 8 -5.10 24.67 19.04
N LEU A 9 -5.26 25.61 19.98
CA LEU A 9 -5.96 25.35 21.25
C LEU A 9 -7.42 24.93 21.06
N LYS A 10 -8.03 25.22 19.90
CA LYS A 10 -9.41 24.84 19.58
C LYS A 10 -9.51 23.52 18.83
N ILE A 11 -8.57 23.23 17.92
CA ILE A 11 -8.68 22.05 17.04
C ILE A 11 -8.00 20.80 17.58
N VAL A 12 -7.04 20.95 18.50
CA VAL A 12 -6.32 19.81 19.10
C VAL A 12 -7.31 18.90 19.80
N ASP A 13 -7.18 17.60 19.51
CA ASP A 13 -8.07 16.55 20.01
C ASP A 13 -9.55 16.73 19.62
N GLY A 14 -9.87 17.64 18.69
CA GLY A 14 -11.18 17.75 18.06
C GLY A 14 -12.15 18.74 18.72
N PRO A 15 -13.43 18.70 18.33
CA PRO A 15 -14.40 19.69 18.76
C PRO A 15 -14.73 19.57 20.25
N GLN A 16 -14.70 20.70 20.94
CA GLN A 16 -14.92 20.80 22.40
C GLN A 16 -16.40 20.72 22.80
N ARG A 17 -17.30 20.67 21.81
CA ARG A 17 -18.73 20.41 21.96
C ARG A 17 -19.14 19.38 20.91
N PRO A 18 -20.21 18.61 21.12
CA PRO A 18 -20.73 17.73 20.10
C PRO A 18 -21.08 18.48 18.80
N VAL A 19 -20.65 17.91 17.68
CA VAL A 19 -20.94 18.39 16.33
C VAL A 19 -21.56 17.25 15.54
N MET A 20 -22.68 17.51 14.87
CA MET A 20 -23.34 16.55 14.00
C MET A 20 -23.73 17.21 12.69
N GLY A 21 -23.64 16.50 11.58
CA GLY A 21 -24.18 16.98 10.31
C GLY A 21 -23.95 16.03 9.16
N ILE A 22 -24.38 16.45 7.98
CA ILE A 22 -24.13 15.78 6.72
C ILE A 22 -22.91 16.44 6.09
N ALA A 23 -21.97 15.60 5.65
CA ALA A 23 -20.78 16.01 4.94
C ALA A 23 -20.62 15.22 3.65
N ARG A 24 -19.94 15.81 2.68
CA ARG A 24 -19.70 15.22 1.36
C ARG A 24 -18.28 15.50 0.92
N ALA A 25 -17.76 14.65 0.04
CA ALA A 25 -16.48 14.87 -0.63
C ALA A 25 -16.66 15.05 -2.14
N ILE A 26 -15.84 15.91 -2.71
CA ILE A 26 -15.64 16.08 -4.14
C ILE A 26 -14.18 15.72 -4.42
N HIS A 27 -13.95 14.59 -5.07
CA HIS A 27 -12.61 14.15 -5.44
C HIS A 27 -12.14 14.86 -6.71
N ALA A 28 -10.86 15.24 -6.76
CA ALA A 28 -10.27 15.84 -7.96
C ALA A 28 -10.21 14.86 -9.14
N ASP A 29 -10.09 13.56 -8.84
CA ASP A 29 -10.17 12.46 -9.80
C ASP A 29 -11.19 11.44 -9.29
N ILE A 30 -12.10 11.02 -10.18
CA ILE A 30 -13.16 10.04 -9.92
C ILE A 30 -12.80 8.62 -10.39
N GLY A 31 -11.62 8.46 -11.02
CA GLY A 31 -11.07 7.17 -11.39
C GLY A 31 -10.74 6.29 -10.18
N PRO A 32 -10.52 4.98 -10.40
CA PRO A 32 -10.02 4.11 -9.35
C PRO A 32 -8.67 4.64 -8.82
N ARG A 33 -8.55 4.74 -7.49
CA ARG A 33 -7.31 5.11 -6.82
C ARG A 33 -6.64 3.86 -6.26
N ASP A 34 -5.43 3.60 -6.75
CA ASP A 34 -4.55 2.59 -6.16
C ASP A 34 -3.76 3.23 -5.02
N VAL A 35 -4.01 2.75 -3.80
CA VAL A 35 -3.24 3.15 -2.62
C VAL A 35 -2.22 2.06 -2.32
N TYR A 36 -0.95 2.34 -2.60
CA TYR A 36 0.15 1.46 -2.24
C TYR A 36 0.54 1.72 -0.77
N ASP A 37 0.31 0.74 0.11
CA ASP A 37 0.76 0.78 1.50
C ASP A 37 1.61 -0.46 1.83
N GLY A 38 2.73 -0.22 2.51
CA GLY A 38 3.64 -1.27 2.98
C GLY A 38 3.34 -1.57 4.43
N HIS A 39 2.95 -2.80 4.73
CA HIS A 39 2.64 -3.23 6.09
C HIS A 39 3.24 -4.60 6.39
N TYR A 40 3.51 -4.85 7.67
CA TYR A 40 3.99 -6.14 8.16
C TYR A 40 2.94 -6.76 9.09
N GLY A 41 2.35 -7.87 8.66
CA GLY A 41 1.43 -8.69 9.45
C GLY A 41 -0.02 -8.21 9.53
N ILE A 42 -0.27 -6.91 9.78
CA ILE A 42 -1.63 -6.36 9.90
C ILE A 42 -1.90 -5.41 8.73
N VAL A 43 -2.93 -5.71 7.93
CA VAL A 43 -3.38 -4.85 6.84
C VAL A 43 -4.06 -3.62 7.45
N PRO A 44 -3.73 -2.40 6.97
CA PRO A 44 -4.45 -1.19 7.39
C PRO A 44 -5.92 -1.23 6.94
N SER A 45 -6.81 -0.74 7.78
CA SER A 45 -8.22 -0.55 7.41
C SER A 45 -8.39 0.82 6.76
N TYR A 46 -9.22 0.92 5.72
CA TYR A 46 -9.42 2.16 4.97
C TYR A 46 -10.82 2.75 5.23
N VAL A 47 -10.87 4.06 5.49
CA VAL A 47 -12.11 4.81 5.73
C VAL A 47 -12.07 6.09 4.92
N GLY A 48 -13.14 6.43 4.22
CA GLY A 48 -13.22 7.69 3.48
C GLY A 48 -14.64 8.02 3.05
N PHE A 49 -14.84 9.22 2.52
CA PHE A 49 -16.17 9.74 2.13
C PHE A 49 -16.84 9.00 0.96
N GLY A 50 -16.14 8.09 0.26
CA GLY A 50 -16.66 7.48 -0.97
C GLY A 50 -17.09 8.55 -1.98
N LEU A 51 -18.10 8.25 -2.80
CA LEU A 51 -18.71 9.19 -3.75
C LEU A 51 -20.02 9.84 -3.25
N GLY A 52 -20.40 9.57 -1.99
CA GLY A 52 -21.70 9.95 -1.44
C GLY A 52 -21.61 10.96 -0.30
N GLU A 53 -22.79 11.31 0.23
CA GLU A 53 -22.92 12.06 1.47
C GLU A 53 -22.94 11.10 2.66
N VAL A 54 -22.36 11.53 3.77
CA VAL A 54 -22.30 10.76 5.02
C VAL A 54 -22.76 11.62 6.18
N ARG A 55 -23.36 10.98 7.18
CA ARG A 55 -23.66 11.62 8.46
C ARG A 55 -22.46 11.47 9.39
N LEU A 56 -21.99 12.59 9.92
CA LEU A 56 -20.90 12.64 10.88
C LEU A 56 -21.40 13.07 12.26
N PHE A 57 -20.86 12.43 13.28
CA PHE A 57 -20.99 12.81 14.68
C PHE A 57 -19.58 12.92 15.23
N ARG A 58 -19.27 14.01 15.93
CA ARG A 58 -17.94 14.26 16.48
C ARG A 58 -18.01 14.88 17.86
N PHE A 59 -17.16 14.40 18.75
CA PHE A 59 -16.94 15.03 20.05
C PHE A 59 -15.54 14.67 20.55
N GLY A 60 -14.68 15.66 20.74
CA GLY A 60 -13.27 15.43 21.00
C GLY A 60 -12.68 14.46 19.97
N ARG A 61 -12.02 13.39 20.43
CA ARG A 61 -11.42 12.35 19.58
C ARG A 61 -12.40 11.28 19.10
N GLN A 62 -13.66 11.37 19.53
CA GLN A 62 -14.68 10.42 19.16
C GLN A 62 -15.29 10.81 17.83
N THR A 63 -15.57 9.81 16.99
CA THR A 63 -16.25 10.03 15.71
C THR A 63 -17.14 8.86 15.38
N ARG A 64 -18.30 9.16 14.79
CA ARG A 64 -19.14 8.19 14.11
C ARG A 64 -19.46 8.71 12.72
N MET A 65 -19.30 7.84 11.72
CA MET A 65 -19.67 8.07 10.33
C MET A 65 -20.70 7.04 9.92
N GLU A 66 -21.78 7.49 9.31
CA GLU A 66 -22.86 6.65 8.80
C GLU A 66 -23.21 7.01 7.37
N SER A 67 -23.78 6.06 6.63
CA SER A 67 -24.55 6.36 5.43
C SER A 67 -25.81 7.16 5.81
N LEU A 68 -26.46 7.79 4.82
CA LEU A 68 -27.69 8.54 5.09
C LEU A 68 -28.83 7.64 5.62
N GLU A 69 -28.82 6.36 5.25
CA GLU A 69 -29.72 5.31 5.73
C GLU A 69 -29.42 4.85 7.17
N GLY A 70 -28.37 5.39 7.81
CA GLY A 70 -27.99 5.09 9.19
C GLY A 70 -27.14 3.84 9.35
N LYS A 71 -26.59 3.30 8.24
CA LYS A 71 -25.63 2.18 8.34
C LYS A 71 -24.28 2.74 8.82
N PRO A 72 -23.68 2.21 9.90
CA PRO A 72 -22.35 2.64 10.33
C PRO A 72 -21.31 2.29 9.27
N LEU A 73 -20.41 3.23 9.02
CA LEU A 73 -19.26 3.10 8.13
C LEU A 73 -17.96 3.13 8.91
N PHE A 74 -17.91 3.96 9.96
CA PHE A 74 -16.77 4.08 10.85
C PHE A 74 -17.21 4.55 12.24
N ILE A 75 -16.63 3.98 13.28
CA ILE A 75 -16.82 4.41 14.66
C ILE A 75 -15.45 4.49 15.33
N ALA A 76 -15.20 5.53 16.10
CA ALA A 76 -14.02 5.67 16.95
C ALA A 76 -14.42 6.27 18.31
N ASP A 77 -13.95 5.66 19.39
CA ASP A 77 -14.18 6.11 20.77
C ASP A 77 -13.05 7.02 21.30
N GLY A 78 -12.06 7.32 20.44
CA GLY A 78 -10.84 8.06 20.79
C GLY A 78 -9.62 7.16 21.06
N HIS A 79 -9.82 5.85 21.19
CA HIS A 79 -8.77 4.86 21.40
C HIS A 79 -8.85 3.69 20.40
N LYS A 80 -10.03 3.08 20.29
CA LYS A 80 -10.39 2.02 19.36
C LYS A 80 -11.14 2.58 18.16
N CYS A 81 -11.04 1.84 17.07
CA CYS A 81 -11.76 2.10 15.83
C CYS A 81 -12.49 0.83 15.38
N TRP A 82 -13.67 1.00 14.81
CA TRP A 82 -14.44 -0.04 14.16
C TRP A 82 -14.72 0.38 12.73
N VAL A 83 -14.17 -0.36 11.78
CA VAL A 83 -14.28 -0.07 10.33
C VAL A 83 -15.23 -1.07 9.70
N PHE A 84 -16.26 -0.57 9.01
CA PHE A 84 -17.28 -1.40 8.38
C PHE A 84 -16.98 -1.53 6.88
N GLU A 85 -16.68 -2.75 6.44
CA GLU A 85 -16.38 -3.06 5.05
C GLU A 85 -17.63 -3.53 4.30
N ALA A 86 -17.67 -3.28 2.99
CA ALA A 86 -18.71 -3.82 2.13
C ALA A 86 -18.66 -5.36 2.11
N GLY A 87 -19.83 -6.01 2.18
CA GLY A 87 -19.94 -7.47 2.17
C GLY A 87 -19.68 -8.15 3.52
N HIS A 88 -19.48 -7.39 4.59
CA HIS A 88 -19.32 -7.90 5.94
C HIS A 88 -20.35 -7.28 6.90
N ASP A 89 -20.93 -8.12 7.76
CA ASP A 89 -21.87 -7.68 8.78
C ASP A 89 -21.14 -7.14 10.03
N ASP A 90 -20.00 -7.76 10.37
CA ASP A 90 -19.20 -7.39 11.53
C ASP A 90 -18.04 -6.43 11.14
N PRO A 91 -17.86 -5.32 11.89
CA PRO A 91 -16.75 -4.41 11.65
C PRO A 91 -15.41 -5.03 12.04
N ILE A 92 -14.34 -4.44 11.52
CA ILE A 92 -12.97 -4.72 11.96
C ILE A 92 -12.67 -3.82 13.16
N GLU A 93 -12.38 -4.43 14.31
CA GLU A 93 -11.79 -3.73 15.45
C GLU A 93 -10.31 -3.47 15.19
N THR A 94 -9.92 -2.20 15.27
CA THR A 94 -8.57 -1.70 15.00
C THR A 94 -8.29 -0.44 15.83
N ASN A 95 -7.24 0.30 15.50
CA ASN A 95 -6.89 1.57 16.15
C ASN A 95 -6.54 2.65 15.11
N GLU A 96 -6.35 3.89 15.58
CA GLU A 96 -6.06 5.04 14.72
C GLU A 96 -4.75 4.85 13.91
N LEU A 97 -3.74 4.16 14.46
CA LEU A 97 -2.45 3.94 13.78
C LEU A 97 -2.57 2.98 12.59
N ASN A 98 -3.50 2.03 12.67
CA ASN A 98 -3.78 1.05 11.62
C ASN A 98 -4.97 1.44 10.74
N THR A 99 -5.58 2.61 10.97
CA THR A 99 -6.65 3.16 10.13
C THR A 99 -6.09 4.21 9.17
N ARG A 100 -6.33 4.04 7.87
CA ARG A 100 -5.95 4.97 6.82
C ARG A 100 -7.18 5.72 6.35
N ILE A 101 -7.09 7.04 6.39
CA ILE A 101 -8.11 7.93 5.84
C ILE A 101 -7.47 8.70 4.70
N PRO A 102 -7.57 8.21 3.46
CA PRO A 102 -7.09 8.94 2.31
C PRO A 102 -7.94 10.20 2.11
N ASP A 103 -7.28 11.26 1.64
CA ASP A 103 -7.93 12.53 1.34
C ASP A 103 -8.79 12.44 0.08
N PRO A 104 -9.79 13.33 -0.06
CA PRO A 104 -10.08 14.49 0.79
C PRO A 104 -10.92 14.18 2.04
N GLY A 105 -10.81 15.04 3.05
CA GLY A 105 -11.71 15.09 4.21
C GLY A 105 -11.21 14.38 5.45
N ARG A 106 -9.94 14.00 5.48
CA ARG A 106 -9.30 13.36 6.63
C ARG A 106 -9.51 14.11 7.94
N GLU A 107 -9.42 15.43 7.91
CA GLU A 107 -9.55 16.28 9.11
C GLU A 107 -11.03 16.50 9.52
N LEU A 108 -11.97 16.17 8.64
CA LEU A 108 -13.40 16.10 8.97
C LEU A 108 -13.75 14.80 9.70
N ILE A 109 -13.05 13.69 9.42
CA ILE A 109 -13.34 12.37 10.00
C ILE A 109 -12.60 12.13 11.31
N VAL A 110 -11.33 12.54 11.43
CA VAL A 110 -10.56 12.25 12.65
C VAL A 110 -9.96 13.50 13.26
N SER A 111 -10.06 13.57 14.58
CA SER A 111 -9.43 14.60 15.39
C SER A 111 -7.96 14.28 15.60
N ARG A 112 -7.11 15.30 15.50
CA ARG A 112 -5.67 15.13 15.57
C ARG A 112 -5.09 15.59 16.91
N PRO A 113 -4.21 14.80 17.53
CA PRO A 113 -3.53 15.24 18.74
C PRO A 113 -2.47 16.28 18.41
N VAL A 114 -1.93 16.93 19.45
CA VAL A 114 -0.95 18.00 19.31
C VAL A 114 0.29 17.60 18.49
N GLU A 115 0.75 16.35 18.59
CA GLU A 115 1.95 15.87 17.88
C GLU A 115 1.76 15.86 16.35
N HIS A 116 0.52 15.76 15.88
CA HIS A 116 0.22 15.88 14.45
C HIS A 116 0.49 17.31 13.96
N TRP A 117 0.00 18.31 14.68
CA TRP A 117 0.14 19.72 14.33
C TRP A 117 1.56 20.26 14.54
N ALA A 118 2.36 19.58 15.38
CA ALA A 118 3.77 19.89 15.60
C ALA A 118 4.70 19.47 14.43
N ARG A 119 4.18 18.79 13.41
CA ARG A 119 4.98 18.30 12.27
C ARG A 119 5.46 19.44 11.36
N PRO A 120 6.64 19.31 10.72
CA PRO A 120 7.11 20.28 9.73
C PRO A 120 6.04 20.55 8.65
N GLY A 121 5.79 21.82 8.36
CA GLY A 121 4.76 22.28 7.42
C GLY A 121 3.40 22.61 8.04
N LEU A 122 3.05 21.97 9.17
CA LEU A 122 1.78 22.20 9.88
C LEU A 122 1.93 23.13 11.10
N THR A 123 3.16 23.44 11.51
CA THR A 123 3.43 24.27 12.69
C THR A 123 3.08 25.74 12.51
N ARG A 124 2.91 26.22 11.27
CA ARG A 124 2.56 27.61 10.94
C ARG A 124 1.73 27.68 9.66
N PRO A 125 0.71 28.54 9.62
CA PRO A 125 0.01 28.87 8.39
C PRO A 125 0.93 29.47 7.33
N THR A 126 0.67 29.17 6.06
CA THR A 126 1.37 29.77 4.91
C THR A 126 0.86 31.17 4.58
N ARG A 127 -0.35 31.51 5.06
CA ARG A 127 -1.02 32.80 4.89
C ARG A 127 -1.63 33.28 6.21
N PRO A 128 -1.93 34.58 6.35
CA PRO A 128 -2.70 35.09 7.48
C PRO A 128 -4.03 34.34 7.64
N ILE A 129 -4.45 34.12 8.88
CA ILE A 129 -5.72 33.47 9.20
C ILE A 129 -6.86 34.45 8.89
N GLU A 130 -7.81 34.00 8.09
CA GLU A 130 -8.99 34.80 7.70
C GLU A 130 -10.20 34.42 8.56
N GLU A 131 -10.97 35.40 9.02
CA GLU A 131 -12.31 35.16 9.57
C GLU A 131 -13.32 35.11 8.43
N VAL A 132 -14.06 34.01 8.34
CA VAL A 132 -15.06 33.77 7.29
C VAL A 132 -16.36 33.26 7.90
N GLU A 133 -17.45 33.32 7.13
CA GLU A 133 -18.69 32.62 7.46
C GLU A 133 -18.81 31.38 6.58
N PHE A 134 -19.12 30.23 7.19
CA PHE A 134 -19.38 28.98 6.48
C PHE A 134 -20.59 28.31 7.09
N ILE A 135 -21.58 27.93 6.27
CA ILE A 135 -22.87 27.35 6.70
C ILE A 135 -23.55 28.11 7.86
N GLY A 136 -23.49 29.45 7.83
CA GLY A 136 -24.05 30.33 8.87
C GLY A 136 -23.24 30.39 10.16
N ARG A 137 -22.01 29.87 10.18
CA ARG A 137 -21.14 29.80 11.35
C ARG A 137 -19.86 30.61 11.15
N ARG A 138 -19.42 31.28 12.23
CA ARG A 138 -18.15 32.01 12.25
C ARG A 138 -16.98 31.03 12.28
N CYS A 139 -16.14 31.09 11.26
CA CYS A 139 -15.03 30.17 11.07
C CYS A 139 -13.70 30.91 10.86
N TRP A 140 -12.61 30.21 11.14
CA TRP A 140 -11.29 30.56 10.64
C TRP A 140 -11.00 29.78 9.37
N LYS A 141 -10.43 30.44 8.37
CA LYS A 141 -9.85 29.81 7.19
C LYS A 141 -8.34 29.83 7.31
N VAL A 142 -7.72 28.65 7.27
CA VAL A 142 -6.28 28.46 7.49
C VAL A 142 -5.69 27.65 6.35
N GLU A 143 -4.60 28.15 5.77
CA GLU A 143 -3.80 27.44 4.75
C GLU A 143 -2.53 26.87 5.41
N LEU A 144 -2.29 25.56 5.24
CA LEU A 144 -1.20 24.81 5.85
C LEU A 144 -0.40 24.06 4.77
N GLN A 145 0.93 24.05 4.89
CA GLN A 145 1.81 23.37 3.95
C GLN A 145 1.87 21.86 4.26
N THR A 146 1.48 21.01 3.31
CA THR A 146 1.57 19.55 3.46
C THR A 146 2.87 19.03 2.81
N GLY A 147 3.86 18.72 3.64
CA GLY A 147 5.18 18.27 3.16
C GLY A 147 5.97 19.33 2.37
N SER A 148 7.12 18.95 1.83
CA SER A 148 8.05 19.89 1.17
C SER A 148 7.72 20.23 -0.28
N LYS A 149 6.85 19.45 -0.93
CA LYS A 149 6.51 19.59 -2.36
C LYS A 149 5.00 19.55 -2.66
N GLY A 150 4.15 19.32 -1.66
CA GLY A 150 2.70 19.21 -1.86
C GLY A 150 2.02 20.57 -2.00
N SER A 151 0.86 20.59 -2.65
CA SER A 151 -0.01 21.75 -2.62
C SER A 151 -0.53 21.99 -1.18
N PRO A 152 -0.67 23.26 -0.73
CA PRO A 152 -1.20 23.54 0.60
C PRO A 152 -2.61 22.96 0.79
N MET A 153 -2.89 22.52 2.01
CA MET A 153 -4.23 22.17 2.45
C MET A 153 -4.89 23.40 3.07
N VAL A 154 -6.17 23.61 2.78
CA VAL A 154 -6.98 24.69 3.37
C VAL A 154 -8.03 24.08 4.28
N LEU A 155 -8.09 24.57 5.52
CA LEU A 155 -9.08 24.17 6.52
C LEU A 155 -10.01 25.34 6.83
N THR A 156 -11.31 25.06 6.92
CA THR A 156 -12.31 25.97 7.51
C THR A 156 -12.76 25.40 8.85
N ILE A 157 -12.51 26.14 9.93
CA ILE A 157 -12.60 25.67 11.30
C ILE A 157 -13.62 26.53 12.05
N ASP A 158 -14.62 25.91 12.66
CA ASP A 158 -15.61 26.60 13.48
C ASP A 158 -14.96 27.22 14.72
N THR A 159 -15.13 28.52 14.92
CA THR A 159 -14.47 29.25 16.02
C THR A 159 -15.01 28.91 17.41
N GLU A 160 -16.26 28.47 17.47
CA GLU A 160 -16.93 28.12 18.73
C GLU A 160 -16.43 26.76 19.23
N THR A 161 -16.54 25.73 18.39
CA THR A 161 -16.31 24.33 18.74
C THR A 161 -14.90 23.83 18.43
N GLY A 162 -14.22 24.40 17.43
CA GLY A 162 -12.96 23.87 16.90
C GLY A 162 -13.14 22.75 15.87
N ALA A 163 -14.37 22.43 15.43
CA ALA A 163 -14.58 21.46 14.37
C ALA A 163 -14.04 21.98 13.02
N VAL A 164 -13.35 21.11 12.28
CA VAL A 164 -13.08 21.33 10.86
C VAL A 164 -14.36 21.06 10.09
N LEU A 165 -14.92 22.11 9.47
CA LEU A 165 -16.16 22.04 8.70
C LEU A 165 -15.92 21.89 7.19
N LYS A 166 -14.73 22.27 6.71
CA LYS A 166 -14.32 22.08 5.32
C LYS A 166 -12.81 21.88 5.23
N GLN A 167 -12.41 21.00 4.32
CA GLN A 167 -11.02 20.74 3.94
C GLN A 167 -10.91 20.79 2.41
N GLU A 168 -9.87 21.45 1.90
CA GLU A 168 -9.51 21.47 0.48
C GLU A 168 -8.02 21.10 0.34
N SER A 169 -7.72 20.20 -0.60
CA SER A 169 -6.35 19.78 -0.96
C SER A 169 -6.27 19.54 -2.47
N GLU A 170 -5.10 19.13 -2.96
CA GLU A 170 -4.92 18.69 -4.35
C GLU A 170 -5.76 17.46 -4.71
N GLU A 171 -6.07 16.61 -3.71
CA GLU A 171 -6.86 15.40 -3.94
C GLU A 171 -8.36 15.66 -4.04
N GLY A 172 -8.81 16.89 -3.71
CA GLY A 172 -10.21 17.29 -3.75
C GLY A 172 -10.62 18.14 -2.55
N SER A 173 -11.91 18.14 -2.24
CA SER A 173 -12.45 18.82 -1.06
C SER A 173 -13.45 17.95 -0.32
N ALA A 174 -13.62 18.20 0.97
CA ALA A 174 -14.71 17.65 1.75
C ALA A 174 -15.29 18.72 2.65
N GLU A 175 -16.61 18.77 2.77
CA GLU A 175 -17.31 19.84 3.47
C GLU A 175 -18.60 19.35 4.12
N TYR A 176 -18.94 19.94 5.27
CA TYR A 176 -20.28 19.85 5.84
C TYR A 176 -21.24 20.68 4.98
N ILE A 177 -22.39 20.10 4.61
CA ILE A 177 -23.50 20.79 3.94
C ILE A 177 -24.56 21.27 4.93
N ASP A 178 -24.63 20.63 6.09
CA ASP A 178 -25.35 21.10 7.27
C ASP A 178 -24.52 20.81 8.53
N CYS A 179 -24.79 21.54 9.62
CA CYS A 179 -24.09 21.34 10.89
C CYS A 179 -24.99 21.78 12.05
N ALA A 180 -25.13 20.90 13.03
CA ALA A 180 -25.87 21.10 14.26
C ALA A 180 -24.94 20.89 15.46
N LEU A 181 -25.19 21.65 16.52
CA LEU A 181 -24.48 21.56 17.80
C LEU A 181 -25.44 21.04 18.88
N PRO A 182 -25.67 19.71 18.96
CA PRO A 182 -26.49 19.17 20.03
C PRO A 182 -25.87 19.51 21.39
N GLU A 183 -26.72 19.70 22.41
CA GLU A 183 -26.25 19.99 23.77
C GLU A 183 -25.48 18.81 24.36
N GLU A 184 -25.92 17.59 24.07
CA GLU A 184 -25.33 16.34 24.54
C GLU A 184 -25.47 15.24 23.47
N VAL A 185 -24.49 14.33 23.43
CA VAL A 185 -24.52 13.12 22.64
C VAL A 185 -24.10 11.98 23.56
N SER A 186 -24.86 10.88 23.56
CA SER A 186 -24.55 9.72 24.40
C SER A 186 -23.21 9.10 23.99
N ASP A 187 -22.36 8.74 24.96
CA ASP A 187 -21.11 7.99 24.73
C ASP A 187 -21.32 6.70 23.91
N SER A 188 -22.49 6.08 24.04
CA SER A 188 -22.86 4.88 23.26
C SER A 188 -22.90 5.10 21.75
N THR A 189 -23.00 6.36 21.30
CA THR A 189 -22.91 6.74 19.88
C THR A 189 -21.55 6.36 19.30
N PHE A 190 -20.49 6.47 20.10
CA PHE A 190 -19.11 6.36 19.66
C PHE A 190 -18.47 5.01 19.98
N VAL A 191 -19.25 4.04 20.47
CA VAL A 191 -18.77 2.71 20.84
C VAL A 191 -19.58 1.65 20.11
N TRP A 192 -18.89 0.67 19.53
CA TRP A 192 -19.54 -0.54 19.02
C TRP A 192 -19.55 -1.62 20.08
N SER A 193 -20.75 -2.11 20.44
CA SER A 193 -20.94 -3.16 21.44
C SER A 193 -21.28 -4.53 20.83
N GLY A 194 -21.38 -4.62 19.50
CA GLY A 194 -21.66 -5.86 18.79
C GLY A 194 -20.42 -6.73 18.56
N PRO A 195 -20.57 -7.87 17.87
CA PRO A 195 -19.43 -8.68 17.42
C PRO A 195 -18.49 -7.85 16.53
N ALA A 196 -17.19 -8.15 16.60
CA ALA A 196 -16.19 -7.50 15.76
C ALA A 196 -15.11 -8.50 15.35
N ARG A 197 -14.59 -8.32 14.14
CA ARG A 197 -13.46 -9.07 13.59
C ARG A 197 -12.16 -8.42 14.04
N MET A 198 -11.16 -9.22 14.39
CA MET A 198 -9.83 -8.71 14.74
C MET A 198 -9.02 -8.42 13.47
N ALA A 199 -8.41 -7.24 13.35
CA ALA A 199 -7.63 -6.86 12.16
C ALA A 199 -6.59 -7.91 11.71
N ARG A 200 -5.91 -8.59 12.66
CA ARG A 200 -4.95 -9.67 12.36
C ARG A 200 -5.57 -10.90 11.69
N ASN A 201 -6.85 -11.17 11.94
CA ASN A 201 -7.55 -12.33 11.37
C ASN A 201 -8.03 -12.03 9.96
N VAL A 202 -8.38 -10.78 9.66
CA VAL A 202 -8.86 -10.34 8.35
C VAL A 202 -7.85 -10.69 7.25
N PHE A 203 -6.55 -10.47 7.47
CA PHE A 203 -5.53 -10.86 6.50
C PHE A 203 -5.51 -12.36 6.22
N ALA A 204 -5.64 -13.19 7.26
CA ALA A 204 -5.69 -14.64 7.11
C ALA A 204 -6.96 -15.09 6.37
N GLU A 205 -8.10 -14.45 6.66
CA GLU A 205 -9.37 -14.67 5.97
C GLU A 205 -9.28 -14.30 4.48
N ASP A 206 -8.75 -13.12 4.16
CA ASP A 206 -8.62 -12.64 2.79
C ASP A 206 -7.67 -13.52 1.99
N ARG A 207 -6.52 -13.89 2.58
CA ARG A 207 -5.59 -14.83 1.96
C ARG A 207 -6.23 -16.20 1.74
N ALA A 208 -7.01 -16.70 2.70
CA ALA A 208 -7.72 -17.96 2.54
C ALA A 208 -8.76 -17.88 1.41
N ARG A 209 -9.52 -16.78 1.31
CA ARG A 209 -10.48 -16.53 0.22
C ARG A 209 -9.79 -16.38 -1.12
N GLU A 210 -8.64 -15.73 -1.19
CA GLU A 210 -7.86 -15.58 -2.41
C GLU A 210 -7.34 -16.93 -2.90
N VAL A 211 -6.78 -17.75 -1.99
CA VAL A 211 -6.36 -19.12 -2.31
C VAL A 211 -7.53 -19.96 -2.81
N GLU A 212 -8.69 -19.87 -2.16
CA GLU A 212 -9.87 -20.63 -2.56
C GLU A 212 -10.43 -20.14 -3.91
N ARG A 213 -10.48 -18.82 -4.13
CA ARG A 213 -10.86 -18.23 -5.42
C ARG A 213 -9.90 -18.65 -6.53
N SER A 214 -8.59 -18.65 -6.25
CA SER A 214 -7.57 -19.11 -7.20
C SER A 214 -7.77 -20.58 -7.57
N LYS A 215 -8.00 -21.45 -6.57
CA LYS A 215 -8.35 -22.87 -6.82
C LYS A 215 -9.61 -23.02 -7.66
N ASN A 216 -10.68 -22.31 -7.32
CA ASN A 216 -11.94 -22.36 -8.05
C ASN A 216 -11.79 -21.87 -9.49
N ASN A 217 -11.03 -20.79 -9.72
CA ASN A 217 -10.74 -20.28 -11.04
C ASN A 217 -9.91 -21.27 -11.87
N MET A 218 -8.91 -21.91 -11.25
CA MET A 218 -8.10 -22.94 -11.91
C MET A 218 -8.92 -24.19 -12.23
N GLN A 219 -9.80 -24.61 -11.34
CA GLN A 219 -10.73 -25.72 -11.57
C GLN A 219 -11.70 -25.38 -12.72
N TRP A 220 -12.26 -24.18 -12.71
CA TRP A 220 -13.11 -23.71 -13.81
C TRP A 220 -12.36 -23.71 -15.15
N PHE A 221 -11.12 -23.21 -15.19
CA PHE A 221 -10.30 -23.23 -16.41
C PHE A 221 -10.05 -24.65 -16.89
N HIS A 222 -9.71 -25.56 -15.98
CA HIS A 222 -9.52 -26.97 -16.28
C HIS A 222 -10.78 -27.59 -16.91
N ASP A 223 -11.95 -27.32 -16.33
CA ASP A 223 -13.21 -27.97 -16.73
C ASP A 223 -13.84 -27.36 -17.98
N ASN A 224 -13.61 -26.05 -18.24
CA ASN A 224 -14.30 -25.31 -19.29
C ASN A 224 -13.40 -24.87 -20.45
N VAL A 225 -12.09 -24.81 -20.25
CA VAL A 225 -11.13 -24.32 -21.26
C VAL A 225 -10.19 -25.44 -21.71
N SER A 226 -9.37 -25.97 -20.81
CA SER A 226 -8.46 -27.07 -21.11
C SER A 226 -8.04 -27.81 -19.85
N ALA A 227 -8.32 -29.10 -19.81
CA ALA A 227 -7.81 -30.02 -18.80
C ALA A 227 -6.33 -30.37 -19.01
N GLN A 228 -5.77 -30.09 -20.19
CA GLN A 228 -4.39 -30.44 -20.54
C GLN A 228 -3.43 -29.30 -20.21
N ARG A 229 -2.21 -29.65 -19.78
CA ARG A 229 -1.11 -28.71 -19.62
C ARG A 229 -0.78 -28.10 -20.99
N ILE A 230 -0.89 -26.77 -21.09
CA ILE A 230 -0.56 -26.04 -22.31
C ILE A 230 0.94 -25.72 -22.27
N GLN A 231 1.69 -26.27 -23.22
CA GLN A 231 3.12 -26.02 -23.38
C GLN A 231 3.39 -25.58 -24.83
N ALA A 232 4.19 -24.54 -24.99
CA ALA A 232 4.65 -24.08 -26.29
C ALA A 232 6.13 -23.74 -26.21
N HIS A 233 6.87 -24.06 -27.25
CA HIS A 233 8.26 -23.62 -27.39
C HIS A 233 8.26 -22.18 -27.91
N VAL A 234 8.78 -21.27 -27.10
CA VAL A 234 8.97 -19.86 -27.46
C VAL A 234 10.46 -19.57 -27.62
N LEU A 235 10.79 -18.67 -28.55
CA LEU A 235 12.15 -18.16 -28.68
C LEU A 235 12.40 -17.11 -27.60
N VAL A 236 13.53 -17.22 -26.92
CA VAL A 236 13.98 -16.26 -25.91
C VAL A 236 15.27 -15.64 -26.43
N ASP A 237 15.33 -14.31 -26.50
CA ASP A 237 16.54 -13.57 -26.84
C ASP A 237 17.37 -13.37 -25.57
N PHE A 238 18.53 -14.03 -25.49
CA PHE A 238 19.45 -13.96 -24.34
C PHE A 238 20.39 -12.76 -24.41
N THR A 239 20.25 -11.85 -25.38
CA THR A 239 21.08 -10.66 -25.50
C THR A 239 20.87 -9.74 -24.29
N PRO A 240 21.93 -9.42 -23.52
CA PRO A 240 21.83 -8.48 -22.40
C PRO A 240 21.28 -7.13 -22.83
N THR A 241 20.24 -6.65 -22.16
CA THR A 241 19.70 -5.29 -22.35
C THR A 241 20.31 -4.28 -21.38
N GLU A 242 20.74 -4.74 -20.21
CA GLU A 242 21.45 -3.94 -19.21
C GLU A 242 22.57 -4.80 -18.60
N VAL A 243 23.76 -4.22 -18.42
CA VAL A 243 24.92 -4.93 -17.84
C VAL A 243 25.49 -4.07 -16.71
N ARG A 244 25.57 -4.67 -15.52
CA ARG A 244 26.19 -4.10 -14.31
C ARG A 244 27.49 -4.86 -14.06
N ARG A 245 28.62 -4.16 -14.21
CA ARG A 245 29.95 -4.73 -13.91
C ARG A 245 30.29 -4.51 -12.45
N ASP A 246 30.99 -5.48 -11.88
CA ASP A 246 31.57 -5.34 -10.55
C ASP A 246 32.84 -4.45 -10.64
N PRO A 247 32.91 -3.30 -9.94
CA PRO A 247 34.08 -2.43 -9.96
C PRO A 247 35.34 -3.08 -9.34
N GLU A 248 35.16 -3.98 -8.38
CA GLU A 248 36.25 -4.65 -7.66
C GLU A 248 36.69 -5.92 -8.40
N HIS A 249 35.79 -6.50 -9.19
CA HIS A 249 36.05 -7.65 -10.05
C HIS A 249 35.66 -7.35 -11.50
N PRO A 250 36.53 -6.67 -12.27
CA PRO A 250 36.17 -6.12 -13.58
C PRO A 250 35.76 -7.17 -14.63
N ASP A 251 36.14 -8.44 -14.42
CA ASP A 251 35.73 -9.56 -15.27
C ASP A 251 34.39 -10.20 -14.84
N SER A 252 33.80 -9.75 -13.75
CA SER A 252 32.50 -10.16 -13.26
C SER A 252 31.40 -9.20 -13.69
N PHE A 253 30.22 -9.74 -13.99
CA PHE A 253 29.05 -8.93 -14.29
C PHE A 253 27.74 -9.64 -13.93
N GLU A 254 26.71 -8.82 -13.78
CA GLU A 254 25.30 -9.20 -13.81
C GLU A 254 24.64 -8.50 -14.98
N ALA A 255 23.82 -9.23 -15.74
CA ALA A 255 23.12 -8.72 -16.90
C ALA A 255 21.65 -9.08 -16.85
N ASP A 256 20.78 -8.11 -17.16
CA ASP A 256 19.35 -8.33 -17.35
C ASP A 256 19.09 -8.68 -18.82
N ILE A 257 18.28 -9.73 -19.04
CA ILE A 257 17.81 -10.21 -20.34
C ILE A 257 16.39 -9.70 -20.55
N GLU A 258 16.10 -9.16 -21.75
CA GLU A 258 14.77 -8.76 -22.22
C GLU A 258 13.90 -8.07 -21.14
N LYS A 259 14.21 -6.82 -20.81
CA LYS A 259 13.44 -6.02 -19.82
C LYS A 259 13.24 -6.72 -18.45
N GLY A 260 14.17 -7.60 -18.07
CA GLY A 260 14.12 -8.32 -16.79
C GLY A 260 13.36 -9.65 -16.84
N ALA A 261 13.12 -10.22 -18.03
CA ALA A 261 12.59 -11.58 -18.16
C ALA A 261 13.61 -12.67 -17.83
N GLY A 262 14.90 -12.32 -17.77
CA GLY A 262 15.96 -13.23 -17.32
C GLY A 262 17.19 -12.49 -16.79
N ARG A 263 18.13 -13.25 -16.24
CA ARG A 263 19.45 -12.77 -15.84
C ARG A 263 20.57 -13.69 -16.29
N LEU A 264 21.72 -13.10 -16.54
CA LEU A 264 22.99 -13.75 -16.83
C LEU A 264 24.05 -13.21 -15.88
N TRP A 265 24.80 -14.11 -15.25
CA TRP A 265 25.90 -13.76 -14.36
C TRP A 265 27.20 -14.38 -14.85
N ARG A 266 28.30 -13.69 -14.59
CA ARG A 266 29.66 -14.22 -14.75
C ARG A 266 30.53 -13.76 -13.59
N ARG A 267 31.41 -14.63 -13.12
CA ARG A 267 32.55 -14.28 -12.26
C ARG A 267 33.80 -15.05 -12.65
N ALA A 268 34.97 -14.63 -12.18
CA ALA A 268 36.18 -15.45 -12.24
C ALA A 268 35.94 -16.79 -11.54
N ARG A 269 36.44 -17.89 -12.11
CA ARG A 269 36.23 -19.23 -11.58
C ARG A 269 36.78 -19.32 -10.15
N SER A 270 35.95 -19.79 -9.24
CA SER A 270 36.30 -19.92 -7.82
C SER A 270 35.74 -21.22 -7.23
N SER A 271 36.43 -21.74 -6.22
CA SER A 271 35.92 -22.83 -5.37
C SER A 271 35.05 -22.33 -4.21
N GLU A 272 34.88 -21.01 -4.07
CA GLU A 272 34.00 -20.42 -3.06
C GLU A 272 32.53 -20.41 -3.51
N ASP A 273 31.61 -20.60 -2.57
CA ASP A 273 30.18 -20.58 -2.84
C ASP A 273 29.75 -19.30 -3.58
N TRP A 274 28.97 -19.48 -4.65
CA TRP A 274 28.40 -18.37 -5.39
C TRP A 274 27.02 -17.99 -4.87
N LEU A 275 26.97 -16.84 -4.20
CA LEU A 275 25.74 -16.29 -3.66
C LEU A 275 24.88 -15.62 -4.74
N LEU A 276 24.05 -16.41 -5.42
CA LEU A 276 23.10 -15.93 -6.42
C LEU A 276 21.71 -15.64 -5.79
N PRO A 277 20.97 -14.64 -6.30
CA PRO A 277 19.66 -14.28 -5.75
C PRO A 277 18.60 -15.35 -6.06
N ILE A 278 18.05 -16.00 -5.03
CA ILE A 278 17.12 -17.14 -5.15
C ILE A 278 15.71 -16.71 -5.63
N ASN A 279 15.33 -15.44 -5.44
CA ASN A 279 14.01 -14.90 -5.83
C ASN A 279 14.14 -13.51 -6.50
N TRP A 280 15.02 -13.37 -7.49
CA TRP A 280 15.28 -12.06 -8.11
C TRP A 280 14.07 -11.48 -8.87
N SER A 281 13.14 -12.33 -9.34
CA SER A 281 11.92 -11.90 -10.03
C SER A 281 10.84 -11.35 -9.08
N GLY A 282 11.11 -11.28 -7.77
CA GLY A 282 10.15 -10.81 -6.77
C GLY A 282 8.95 -11.74 -6.57
N ARG A 283 8.92 -12.89 -7.25
CA ARG A 283 7.90 -13.93 -7.07
C ARG A 283 8.31 -14.84 -5.90
N ASN A 284 7.33 -15.33 -5.15
CA ASN A 284 7.53 -16.26 -4.03
C ASN A 284 7.92 -17.70 -4.46
N TYR A 285 8.41 -17.88 -5.69
CA TYR A 285 8.82 -19.17 -6.22
C TYR A 285 10.31 -19.12 -6.58
N PRO A 286 11.11 -20.14 -6.21
CA PRO A 286 12.51 -20.18 -6.56
C PRO A 286 12.66 -20.20 -8.09
N THR A 287 13.34 -19.20 -8.64
CA THR A 287 13.61 -19.15 -10.08
C THR A 287 14.72 -20.17 -10.39
N PRO A 288 14.52 -21.13 -11.32
CA PRO A 288 15.55 -22.10 -11.64
C PRO A 288 16.80 -21.41 -12.19
N ILE A 289 17.93 -21.59 -11.51
CA ILE A 289 19.24 -21.10 -11.94
C ILE A 289 20.04 -22.25 -12.51
N ARG A 290 20.49 -22.14 -13.77
CA ARG A 290 21.43 -23.07 -14.39
C ARG A 290 22.82 -22.46 -14.38
N ALA A 291 23.80 -23.17 -13.82
CA ALA A 291 25.18 -22.72 -13.75
C ALA A 291 26.15 -23.71 -14.40
N TRP A 292 27.28 -23.19 -14.88
CA TRP A 292 28.36 -23.97 -15.47
C TRP A 292 29.68 -23.21 -15.32
N SER A 293 30.79 -23.93 -15.37
CA SER A 293 32.14 -23.34 -15.35
C SER A 293 32.90 -23.65 -16.63
N THR A 294 33.58 -22.64 -17.16
CA THR A 294 34.69 -22.80 -18.11
C THR A 294 36.00 -22.91 -17.34
N LYS A 295 37.13 -23.00 -18.05
CA LYS A 295 38.46 -23.00 -17.42
C LYS A 295 38.66 -21.81 -16.47
N ASP A 296 38.22 -20.62 -16.89
CA ASP A 296 38.57 -19.34 -16.26
C ASP A 296 37.38 -18.63 -15.59
N PHE A 297 36.15 -18.99 -15.94
CA PHE A 297 34.94 -18.29 -15.47
C PHE A 297 33.85 -19.24 -14.99
N ASP A 298 33.13 -18.81 -13.96
CA ASP A 298 31.83 -19.36 -13.59
C ASP A 298 30.72 -18.52 -14.21
N TRP A 299 29.69 -19.21 -14.69
CA TRP A 299 28.52 -18.62 -15.35
C TRP A 299 27.25 -19.14 -14.71
N ALA A 300 26.22 -18.29 -14.68
CA ALA A 300 24.88 -18.69 -14.28
C ALA A 300 23.84 -17.94 -15.10
N CYS A 301 22.69 -18.58 -15.32
CA CYS A 301 21.56 -17.99 -16.03
C CYS A 301 20.24 -18.40 -15.39
N ALA A 302 19.27 -17.49 -15.38
CA ALA A 302 17.91 -17.72 -14.91
C ALA A 302 16.91 -17.00 -15.84
N ILE A 303 15.73 -17.58 -16.05
CA ILE A 303 14.63 -16.97 -16.80
C ILE A 303 13.30 -17.11 -16.05
N ASP A 304 12.43 -16.10 -16.14
CA ASP A 304 11.12 -16.05 -15.48
C ASP A 304 10.03 -16.72 -16.33
N LEU A 305 10.31 -17.95 -16.80
CA LEU A 305 9.39 -18.78 -17.60
C LEU A 305 9.03 -20.11 -16.93
N GLY A 306 9.39 -20.27 -15.65
CA GLY A 306 9.09 -21.44 -14.83
C GLY A 306 10.04 -22.64 -15.00
N PRO A 307 9.82 -23.73 -14.24
CA PRO A 307 10.65 -24.93 -14.27
C PRO A 307 10.64 -25.61 -15.65
N GLY A 308 11.82 -25.90 -16.18
CA GLY A 308 11.99 -26.59 -17.46
C GLY A 308 12.20 -25.67 -18.68
N SER A 309 12.16 -24.35 -18.50
CA SER A 309 12.35 -23.40 -19.61
C SER A 309 13.83 -23.24 -20.00
N LEU A 310 14.78 -23.44 -19.07
CA LEU A 310 16.21 -23.61 -19.36
C LEU A 310 16.56 -25.10 -19.47
N THR A 311 16.22 -25.70 -20.61
CA THR A 311 16.59 -27.09 -20.91
C THR A 311 18.09 -27.25 -21.14
N ASP A 312 18.60 -28.48 -21.09
CA ASP A 312 20.01 -28.75 -21.39
C ASP A 312 20.41 -28.33 -22.81
N ALA A 313 19.49 -28.47 -23.77
CA ALA A 313 19.69 -28.00 -25.13
C ALA A 313 19.82 -26.47 -25.20
N THR A 314 18.97 -25.75 -24.45
CA THR A 314 19.04 -24.28 -24.34
C THR A 314 20.35 -23.85 -23.69
N VAL A 315 20.75 -24.50 -22.60
CA VAL A 315 22.01 -24.20 -21.91
C VAL A 315 23.20 -24.49 -22.81
N ALA A 316 23.20 -25.58 -23.57
CA ALA A 316 24.27 -25.90 -24.52
C ALA A 316 24.37 -24.87 -25.66
N GLN A 317 23.25 -24.37 -26.18
CA GLN A 317 23.24 -23.27 -27.16
C GLN A 317 23.81 -21.98 -26.59
N LEU A 318 23.39 -21.63 -25.36
CA LEU A 318 23.87 -20.44 -24.66
C LEU A 318 25.39 -20.54 -24.37
N GLN A 319 25.86 -21.71 -23.95
CA GLN A 319 27.27 -22.01 -23.77
C GLN A 319 28.06 -21.77 -25.06
N HIS A 320 27.62 -22.35 -26.17
CA HIS A 320 28.28 -22.17 -27.47
C HIS A 320 28.33 -20.70 -27.92
N ALA A 321 27.27 -19.94 -27.65
CA ALA A 321 27.19 -18.53 -28.02
C ALA A 321 28.08 -17.62 -27.15
N LEU A 322 28.15 -17.86 -25.85
CA LEU A 322 28.86 -16.99 -24.90
C LEU A 322 30.38 -17.23 -24.86
N HIS A 323 30.84 -18.45 -25.11
CA HIS A 323 32.26 -18.81 -25.05
C HIS A 323 32.61 -19.88 -26.11
N PRO A 324 32.55 -19.52 -27.41
CA PRO A 324 32.75 -20.47 -28.50
C PRO A 324 34.11 -21.17 -28.40
N GLY A 325 34.10 -22.50 -28.42
CA GLY A 325 35.31 -23.32 -28.39
C GLY A 325 35.92 -23.54 -27.00
N GLN A 326 35.24 -23.16 -25.92
CA GLN A 326 35.65 -23.50 -24.56
C GLN A 326 34.90 -24.72 -24.02
N ASP A 327 35.63 -25.66 -23.42
CA ASP A 327 35.04 -26.83 -22.78
C ASP A 327 34.46 -26.49 -21.40
N MET A 328 33.35 -27.17 -21.07
CA MET A 328 32.76 -27.14 -19.74
C MET A 328 33.54 -28.04 -18.81
N VAL A 329 34.01 -27.48 -17.70
CA VAL A 329 34.89 -28.17 -16.73
C VAL A 329 34.18 -28.49 -15.42
N GLY A 330 32.90 -28.12 -15.28
CA GLY A 330 32.08 -28.44 -14.12
C GLY A 330 30.93 -27.47 -13.89
N ILE A 331 30.39 -27.54 -12.68
CA ILE A 331 29.37 -26.63 -12.14
C ILE A 331 30.00 -25.93 -10.93
N PRO A 332 29.88 -24.60 -10.80
CA PRO A 332 30.40 -23.90 -9.63
C PRO A 332 29.63 -24.29 -8.36
N PRO A 333 30.26 -24.21 -7.18
CA PRO A 333 29.52 -24.32 -5.93
C PRO A 333 28.51 -23.17 -5.84
N LEU A 334 27.22 -23.50 -5.77
CA LEU A 334 26.12 -22.55 -5.61
C LEU A 334 25.65 -22.54 -4.17
N ASN A 335 24.87 -21.53 -3.77
CA ASN A 335 24.21 -21.44 -2.46
C ASN A 335 23.83 -22.82 -1.86
N PRO A 336 24.14 -23.10 -0.59
CA PRO A 336 23.82 -24.38 0.04
C PRO A 336 22.32 -24.75 -0.01
N HIS A 337 21.42 -23.75 -0.09
CA HIS A 337 19.98 -23.96 -0.23
C HIS A 337 19.50 -24.30 -1.66
N LEU A 338 20.29 -24.05 -2.70
CA LEU A 338 19.96 -24.45 -4.08
C LEU A 338 20.30 -25.93 -4.34
N ALA A 339 21.30 -26.48 -3.65
CA ALA A 339 21.74 -27.86 -3.84
C ALA A 339 20.69 -28.90 -3.41
N GLU A 340 19.93 -28.64 -2.34
CA GLU A 340 18.89 -29.56 -1.84
C GLU A 340 17.68 -29.71 -2.79
N GLN A 341 17.46 -28.76 -3.71
CA GLN A 341 16.34 -28.81 -4.66
C GLN A 341 16.65 -29.60 -5.95
N TYR A 342 17.93 -29.79 -6.30
CA TYR A 342 18.33 -30.52 -7.51
C TYR A 342 18.42 -32.04 -7.31
N ASP A 343 18.49 -32.54 -6.08
CA ASP A 343 18.57 -33.98 -5.76
C ASP A 343 17.19 -34.68 -5.66
N GLN A 344 16.08 -33.97 -5.91
CA GLN A 344 14.71 -34.50 -5.79
C GLN A 344 13.86 -34.43 -7.07
N SER A 345 14.44 -34.15 -8.24
CA SER A 345 13.72 -34.10 -9.53
C SER A 345 14.00 -35.30 -10.44
#